data_AF-A0A933GXC1-F1
#
_entry.id   AF-A0A933GXC1-F1
#
_cell.length_a   1.000
_cell.length_b   1.000
_cell.length_c   1.000
_cell.angle_alpha   90.00
_cell.angle_beta   90.00
_cell.angle_gamma   90.00
#
_symmetry.space_group_name_H-M   'P 1'
#
loop_
_entity.id
_entity.type
_entity.pdbx_description
1 polymer ?
#
loop_
_entity_poly.entity_id
_entity_poly.type
_entity_poly.pdbx_seq_one_letter_code
_entity_poly.pdbx_strand_id
1 'polypeptide(L)'
;MEIPPHLLPLLDHLSRMDLDRRRAAETLLAIVELGYSVAPPGPGDAGAGRDTRAILARLSAPEAVPVPELMGLWLAHRPLLEKGRRAEDLALPASLVERLLRAGEPLLALDILAPSLEWWPGDPRLLELEGLALARSGSKREAARVLEDLCARAESRTPRALGILVEACGELWYEEVDPARGKEYLARALAPFDQGFGTRYEAATHAAGLCLLAGEAERARHLAAGAVQEARRSLGQWREPSR
;
A
#
# COMPACT_ATOMS: atom_id res chain seq x y z
N MET A 1 3.36 -23.39 -36.54
CA MET A 1 2.04 -23.37 -37.21
C MET A 1 1.98 -22.07 -38.01
N GLU A 2 2.01 -22.13 -39.34
CA GLU A 2 1.97 -20.94 -40.19
C GLU A 2 0.52 -20.52 -40.45
N ILE A 3 0.24 -19.21 -40.35
CA ILE A 3 -1.08 -18.66 -40.60
C ILE A 3 -1.32 -18.62 -42.11
N PRO A 4 -2.43 -19.17 -42.63
CA PRO A 4 -2.71 -19.19 -44.06
C PRO A 4 -2.70 -17.79 -44.69
N PRO A 5 -2.02 -17.59 -45.84
CA PRO A 5 -1.77 -16.26 -46.40
C PRO A 5 -3.03 -15.50 -46.87
N HIS A 6 -4.16 -16.20 -47.05
CA HIS A 6 -5.44 -15.59 -47.38
C HIS A 6 -6.16 -14.97 -46.16
N LEU A 7 -5.67 -15.21 -44.94
CA LEU A 7 -6.20 -14.61 -43.70
C LEU A 7 -5.43 -13.36 -43.26
N LEU A 8 -4.28 -13.06 -43.89
CA LEU A 8 -3.48 -11.86 -43.62
C LEU A 8 -4.26 -10.54 -43.84
N PRO A 9 -5.06 -10.36 -44.91
CA PRO A 9 -5.80 -9.11 -45.13
C PRO A 9 -6.97 -8.89 -44.16
N LEU A 10 -7.43 -9.93 -43.45
CA LEU A 10 -8.49 -9.84 -42.44
C LEU A 10 -7.96 -9.36 -41.06
N LEU A 11 -6.63 -9.34 -40.88
CA LEU A 11 -5.99 -8.89 -39.64
C LEU A 11 -5.76 -7.38 -39.58
N ASP A 12 -5.78 -6.68 -40.73
CA ASP A 12 -5.59 -5.22 -40.82
C ASP A 12 -6.84 -4.42 -40.38
N HIS A 13 -7.95 -5.08 -40.06
CA HIS A 13 -9.23 -4.42 -39.76
C HIS A 13 -9.87 -4.83 -38.43
N LEU A 14 -9.16 -5.60 -37.59
CA LEU A 14 -9.65 -5.93 -36.25
C LEU A 14 -9.11 -4.92 -35.24
N SER A 15 -9.99 -4.40 -34.38
CA SER A 15 -9.54 -3.55 -33.28
C SER A 15 -8.62 -4.37 -32.36
N ARG A 16 -7.65 -3.71 -31.72
CA ARG A 16 -6.73 -4.35 -30.76
C ARG A 16 -7.47 -5.19 -29.70
N MET A 17 -8.66 -4.74 -29.31
CA MET A 17 -9.53 -5.43 -28.35
C MET A 17 -10.11 -6.75 -28.89
N ASP A 18 -10.36 -6.86 -30.20
CA ASP A 18 -10.83 -8.10 -30.83
C ASP A 18 -9.69 -9.12 -30.98
N LEU A 19 -8.47 -8.64 -31.20
CA LEU A 19 -7.26 -9.46 -31.21
C LEU A 19 -6.96 -10.02 -29.81
N ASP A 20 -7.08 -9.18 -28.77
CA ASP A 20 -6.88 -9.58 -27.37
C ASP A 20 -7.93 -10.60 -26.91
N ARG A 21 -9.20 -10.41 -27.30
CA ARG A 21 -10.28 -11.38 -27.03
C ARG A 21 -10.02 -12.73 -27.70
N ARG A 22 -9.52 -12.73 -28.94
CA ARG A 22 -9.22 -13.97 -29.67
C ARG A 22 -8.05 -14.73 -29.05
N ARG A 23 -6.98 -14.02 -28.66
CA ARG A 23 -5.83 -14.61 -27.94
C ARG A 23 -6.21 -15.16 -26.58
N ALA A 24 -7.07 -14.44 -25.84
CA ALA A 24 -7.61 -14.93 -24.57
C ALA A 24 -8.44 -16.20 -24.77
N ALA A 25 -9.28 -16.26 -25.81
CA ALA A 25 -10.06 -17.45 -26.13
C ALA A 25 -9.17 -18.65 -26.51
N GLU A 26 -8.14 -18.45 -27.34
CA GLU A 26 -7.17 -19.49 -27.70
C GLU A 26 -6.40 -20.02 -26.48
N THR A 27 -6.04 -19.14 -25.56
CA THR A 27 -5.38 -19.51 -24.29
C THR A 27 -6.31 -20.34 -23.40
N LEU A 28 -7.58 -19.94 -23.28
CA LEU A 28 -8.58 -20.68 -22.49
C LEU A 28 -8.86 -22.07 -23.10
N LEU A 29 -8.92 -22.16 -24.44
CA LEU A 29 -9.05 -23.44 -25.14
C LEU A 29 -7.88 -24.38 -24.84
N ALA A 30 -6.64 -23.89 -24.88
CA ALA A 30 -5.46 -24.68 -24.54
C ALA A 30 -5.49 -25.18 -23.09
N ILE A 31 -5.97 -24.36 -22.14
CA ILE A 31 -6.13 -24.75 -20.73
C ILE A 31 -7.18 -25.86 -20.58
N VAL A 32 -8.29 -25.77 -21.31
CA VAL A 32 -9.32 -26.82 -21.33
C VAL A 32 -8.79 -28.13 -21.94
N GLU A 33 -8.02 -28.06 -23.02
CA GLU A 33 -7.37 -29.22 -23.65
C GLU A 33 -6.38 -29.92 -22.71
N LEU A 34 -5.75 -29.18 -21.79
CA LEU A 34 -4.89 -29.73 -20.74
C LEU A 34 -5.67 -30.40 -19.59
N GLY A 35 -7.00 -30.51 -19.70
CA GLY A 35 -7.85 -31.23 -18.75
C GLY A 35 -8.39 -30.37 -17.59
N TYR A 36 -8.21 -29.06 -17.64
CA TYR A 36 -8.79 -28.14 -16.66
C TYR A 36 -10.24 -27.78 -17.04
N SER A 37 -11.11 -27.61 -16.04
CA SER A 37 -12.48 -27.13 -16.26
C SER A 37 -12.58 -25.64 -15.95
N VAL A 38 -13.22 -24.89 -16.84
CA VAL A 38 -13.59 -23.50 -16.58
C VAL A 38 -14.91 -23.50 -15.82
N ALA A 39 -14.86 -23.18 -14.53
CA ALA A 39 -16.06 -22.98 -13.74
C ALA A 39 -16.64 -21.58 -14.01
N PRO A 40 -17.97 -21.43 -14.17
CA PRO A 40 -18.58 -20.10 -14.12
C PRO A 40 -18.30 -19.47 -12.75
N PRO A 41 -18.21 -18.13 -12.65
CA PRO A 41 -18.18 -17.46 -11.36
C PRO A 41 -19.36 -17.97 -10.53
N GLY A 42 -19.10 -18.36 -9.28
CA GLY A 42 -20.11 -18.98 -8.43
C GLY A 42 -21.28 -18.02 -8.19
N PRO A 43 -22.46 -18.51 -7.76
CA PRO A 43 -23.60 -17.65 -7.44
C PRO A 43 -23.33 -16.61 -6.32
N GLY A 44 -22.18 -16.70 -5.61
CA GLY A 44 -21.68 -15.65 -4.72
C GLY A 44 -20.95 -14.49 -5.43
N ASP A 45 -20.47 -14.69 -6.65
CA ASP A 45 -19.57 -13.76 -7.34
C ASP A 45 -20.31 -12.67 -8.14
N ALA A 46 -21.55 -12.94 -8.58
CA ALA A 46 -22.38 -11.97 -9.29
C ALA A 46 -23.15 -11.01 -8.35
N GLY A 47 -23.24 -11.36 -7.06
CA GLY A 47 -24.00 -10.62 -6.03
C GLY A 47 -23.14 -9.81 -5.07
N ALA A 48 -21.87 -10.18 -4.88
CA ALA A 48 -20.96 -9.52 -3.94
C ALA A 48 -20.65 -8.05 -4.28
N GLY A 49 -20.87 -7.63 -5.53
CA GLY A 49 -20.48 -6.31 -6.06
C GLY A 49 -21.42 -5.13 -5.81
N ARG A 50 -22.42 -5.24 -4.92
CA ARG A 50 -23.38 -4.13 -4.72
C ARG A 50 -23.49 -3.59 -3.31
N ASP A 51 -23.04 -4.30 -2.29
CA ASP A 51 -23.06 -3.79 -0.92
C ASP A 51 -21.65 -3.47 -0.44
N THR A 52 -21.13 -2.31 -0.86
CA THR A 52 -19.85 -1.77 -0.41
C THR A 52 -19.73 -1.77 1.11
N ARG A 53 -20.83 -1.59 1.84
CA ARG A 53 -20.85 -1.60 3.30
C ARG A 53 -20.58 -3.00 3.88
N ALA A 54 -21.22 -4.03 3.32
CA ALA A 54 -20.96 -5.42 3.71
C ALA A 54 -19.50 -5.84 3.42
N ILE A 55 -18.96 -5.41 2.27
CA ILE A 55 -17.56 -5.66 1.93
C ILE A 55 -16.63 -4.98 2.92
N LEU A 56 -16.85 -3.69 3.21
CA LEU A 56 -16.05 -2.96 4.18
C LEU A 56 -16.11 -3.58 5.58
N ALA A 57 -17.28 -4.07 6.01
CA ALA A 57 -17.41 -4.83 7.25
C ALA A 57 -16.55 -6.11 7.23
N ARG A 58 -16.60 -6.88 6.13
CA ARG A 58 -15.77 -8.07 5.94
C ARG A 58 -14.28 -7.77 5.94
N LEU A 59 -13.87 -6.67 5.29
CA LEU A 59 -12.48 -6.18 5.25
C LEU A 59 -12.04 -5.54 6.58
N SER A 60 -12.94 -5.29 7.52
CA SER A 60 -12.61 -4.79 8.86
C SER A 60 -12.46 -5.94 9.87
N ALA A 61 -13.04 -7.10 9.59
CA ALA A 61 -13.03 -8.27 10.48
C ALA A 61 -11.62 -8.90 10.59
N PRO A 62 -11.19 -9.40 11.77
CA PRO A 62 -9.81 -9.82 12.01
C PRO A 62 -9.34 -10.98 11.11
N GLU A 63 -10.27 -11.75 10.55
CA GLU A 63 -9.99 -12.90 9.70
C GLU A 63 -9.27 -12.50 8.43
N ALA A 64 -8.31 -13.34 8.02
CA ALA A 64 -7.64 -13.18 6.75
C ALA A 64 -8.67 -13.28 5.59
N VAL A 65 -8.44 -12.46 4.57
CA VAL A 65 -9.16 -12.53 3.30
C VAL A 65 -8.12 -12.99 2.28
N PRO A 66 -8.34 -14.10 1.55
CA PRO A 66 -7.42 -14.55 0.53
C PRO A 66 -7.13 -13.48 -0.52
N VAL A 67 -5.88 -13.39 -0.97
CA VAL A 67 -5.45 -12.42 -2.00
C VAL A 67 -6.31 -12.47 -3.27
N PRO A 68 -6.69 -13.65 -3.81
CA PRO A 68 -7.57 -13.72 -4.98
C PRO A 68 -8.95 -13.09 -4.76
N GLU A 69 -9.50 -13.21 -3.54
CA GLU A 69 -10.78 -12.59 -3.17
C GLU A 69 -10.65 -11.07 -3.13
N LEU A 70 -9.56 -10.53 -2.55
CA LEU A 70 -9.28 -9.10 -2.53
C LEU A 70 -9.17 -8.53 -3.96
N MET A 71 -8.47 -9.23 -4.85
CA MET A 71 -8.34 -8.81 -6.25
C MET A 71 -9.66 -8.94 -7.02
N GLY A 72 -10.45 -9.98 -6.75
CA GLY A 72 -11.80 -10.13 -7.29
C GLY A 72 -12.71 -8.96 -6.91
N LEU A 73 -12.68 -8.55 -5.63
CA LEU A 73 -13.42 -7.38 -5.14
C LEU A 73 -12.96 -6.10 -5.84
N TRP A 74 -11.63 -5.89 -5.98
CA TRP A 74 -11.10 -4.75 -6.71
C TRP A 74 -11.59 -4.70 -8.17
N LEU A 75 -11.43 -5.79 -8.91
CA LEU A 75 -11.81 -5.86 -10.33
C LEU A 75 -13.31 -5.66 -10.54
N ALA A 76 -14.14 -6.16 -9.64
CA ALA A 76 -15.59 -5.98 -9.69
C ALA A 76 -16.02 -4.52 -9.45
N HIS A 77 -15.32 -3.79 -8.56
CA HIS A 77 -15.70 -2.43 -8.16
C HIS A 77 -14.99 -1.33 -8.94
N ARG A 78 -13.81 -1.60 -9.52
CA ARG A 78 -13.02 -0.62 -10.27
C ARG A 78 -13.84 0.19 -11.29
N PRO A 79 -14.70 -0.41 -12.14
CA PRO A 79 -15.49 0.35 -13.11
C PRO A 79 -16.55 1.26 -12.48
N LEU A 80 -17.02 0.93 -11.27
CA LEU A 80 -17.97 1.75 -10.51
C LEU A 80 -17.26 2.97 -9.91
N LEU A 81 -16.07 2.74 -9.35
CA LEU A 81 -15.23 3.80 -8.78
C LEU A 81 -14.82 4.80 -9.85
N GLU A 82 -14.43 4.33 -11.03
CA GLU A 82 -14.03 5.18 -12.16
C GLU A 82 -15.14 6.14 -12.61
N LYS A 83 -16.41 5.70 -12.56
CA LYS A 83 -17.57 6.51 -12.95
C LYS A 83 -18.04 7.46 -11.86
N GLY A 84 -17.97 7.04 -10.59
CA GLY A 84 -18.51 7.80 -9.46
C GLY A 84 -17.51 8.78 -8.85
N ARG A 85 -16.28 8.32 -8.56
CA ARG A 85 -15.18 9.06 -7.91
C ARG A 85 -15.61 9.89 -6.68
N ARG A 86 -16.62 9.44 -5.92
CA ARG A 86 -17.09 10.17 -4.74
C ARG A 86 -16.18 9.88 -3.56
N ALA A 87 -16.07 10.83 -2.63
CA ALA A 87 -15.26 10.65 -1.42
C ALA A 87 -15.69 9.44 -0.58
N GLU A 88 -16.99 9.13 -0.55
CA GLU A 88 -17.54 7.94 0.13
C GLU A 88 -17.05 6.61 -0.44
N ASP A 89 -16.58 6.61 -1.69
CA ASP A 89 -16.11 5.41 -2.38
C ASP A 89 -14.62 5.10 -2.06
N LEU A 90 -13.89 6.05 -1.44
CA LEU A 90 -12.45 5.94 -1.07
C LEU A 90 -12.16 4.80 -0.08
N ALA A 91 -13.11 4.50 0.80
CA ALA A 91 -12.91 3.54 1.89
C ALA A 91 -12.59 2.13 1.38
N LEU A 92 -13.13 1.75 0.22
CA LEU A 92 -12.94 0.43 -0.38
C LEU A 92 -11.49 0.21 -0.87
N PRO A 93 -10.93 1.03 -1.79
CA PRO A 93 -9.55 0.86 -2.22
C PRO A 93 -8.56 0.95 -1.05
N ALA A 94 -8.76 1.87 -0.11
CA ALA A 94 -7.91 1.97 1.08
C ALA A 94 -7.92 0.68 1.93
N SER A 95 -9.10 0.10 2.16
CA SER A 95 -9.26 -1.16 2.91
C SER A 95 -8.63 -2.36 2.19
N LEU A 96 -8.81 -2.45 0.86
CA LEU A 96 -8.21 -3.50 0.05
C LEU A 96 -6.68 -3.44 0.06
N VAL A 97 -6.12 -2.24 -0.14
CA VAL A 97 -4.68 -1.99 -0.09
C VAL A 97 -4.12 -2.36 1.28
N GLU A 98 -4.77 -1.96 2.37
CA GLU A 98 -4.32 -2.32 3.71
C GLU A 98 -4.30 -3.84 3.94
N ARG A 99 -5.30 -4.56 3.42
CA ARG A 99 -5.35 -6.03 3.50
C ARG A 99 -4.24 -6.70 2.69
N LEU A 100 -3.98 -6.23 1.47
CA LEU A 100 -2.88 -6.72 0.64
C LEU A 100 -1.52 -6.48 1.34
N LEU A 101 -1.32 -5.29 1.91
CA LEU A 101 -0.10 -5.00 2.66
C LEU A 101 0.06 -5.89 3.89
N ARG A 102 -1.02 -6.19 4.61
CA ARG A 102 -0.99 -7.17 5.73
C ARG A 102 -0.70 -8.59 5.27
N ALA A 103 -1.15 -8.97 4.07
CA ALA A 103 -0.86 -10.26 3.44
C ALA A 103 0.57 -10.37 2.87
N GLY A 104 1.34 -9.28 2.88
CA GLY A 104 2.69 -9.27 2.33
C GLY A 104 2.75 -9.07 0.81
N GLU A 105 1.71 -8.47 0.22
CA GLU A 105 1.56 -8.27 -1.23
C GLU A 105 1.69 -6.78 -1.63
N PRO A 106 2.88 -6.15 -1.51
CA PRO A 106 3.04 -4.73 -1.76
C PRO A 106 2.90 -4.33 -3.24
N LEU A 107 3.25 -5.21 -4.18
CA LEU A 107 3.11 -4.90 -5.61
C LEU A 107 1.64 -4.87 -6.06
N LEU A 108 0.83 -5.83 -5.60
CA LEU A 108 -0.61 -5.82 -5.85
C LEU A 108 -1.30 -4.64 -5.16
N ALA A 109 -0.80 -4.21 -3.99
CA ALA A 109 -1.27 -2.99 -3.36
C ALA A 109 -1.01 -1.75 -4.24
N LEU A 110 0.16 -1.66 -4.88
CA LEU A 110 0.47 -0.58 -5.83
C LEU A 110 -0.45 -0.60 -7.06
N ASP A 111 -0.85 -1.78 -7.56
CA ASP A 111 -1.80 -1.90 -8.67
C ASP A 111 -3.18 -1.30 -8.37
N ILE A 112 -3.60 -1.32 -7.10
CA ILE A 112 -4.83 -0.66 -6.63
C ILE A 112 -4.59 0.83 -6.37
N LEU A 113 -3.44 1.18 -5.78
CA LEU A 113 -3.10 2.56 -5.43
C LEU A 113 -2.95 3.46 -6.65
N ALA A 114 -2.31 2.99 -7.71
CA ALA A 114 -2.05 3.79 -8.91
C ALA A 114 -3.33 4.46 -9.47
N PRO A 115 -4.39 3.72 -9.84
CA PRO A 115 -5.65 4.34 -10.26
C PRO A 115 -6.39 5.07 -9.13
N SER A 116 -6.26 4.61 -7.88
CA SER A 116 -6.93 5.28 -6.74
C SER A 116 -6.36 6.67 -6.48
N LEU A 117 -5.06 6.87 -6.64
CA LEU A 117 -4.38 8.16 -6.50
C LEU A 117 -4.64 9.07 -7.72
N GLU A 118 -4.94 8.53 -8.89
CA GLU A 118 -5.46 9.32 -10.01
C GLU A 118 -6.87 9.88 -9.72
N TRP A 119 -7.71 9.11 -9.00
CA TRP A 119 -9.08 9.51 -8.68
C TRP A 119 -9.17 10.42 -7.45
N TRP A 120 -8.34 10.18 -6.44
CA TRP A 120 -8.26 10.97 -5.21
C TRP A 120 -6.83 11.44 -4.96
N PRO A 121 -6.31 12.33 -5.84
CA PRO A 121 -4.95 12.81 -5.71
C PRO A 121 -4.78 13.58 -4.40
N GLY A 122 -3.78 13.20 -3.62
CA GLY A 122 -3.45 13.88 -2.38
C GLY A 122 -4.24 13.42 -1.15
N ASP A 123 -5.07 12.37 -1.25
CA ASP A 123 -5.69 11.78 -0.05
C ASP A 123 -4.60 11.29 0.92
N PRO A 124 -4.57 11.77 2.17
CA PRO A 124 -3.52 11.43 3.12
C PRO A 124 -3.41 9.94 3.41
N ARG A 125 -4.54 9.21 3.41
CA ARG A 125 -4.56 7.78 3.71
C ARG A 125 -3.98 6.98 2.54
N LEU A 126 -4.34 7.32 1.30
CA LEU A 126 -3.76 6.67 0.13
C LEU A 126 -2.26 6.93 0.02
N LEU A 127 -1.80 8.17 0.27
CA LEU A 127 -0.37 8.50 0.28
C LEU A 127 0.41 7.77 1.39
N GLU A 128 -0.16 7.62 2.58
CA GLU A 128 0.45 6.82 3.66
C GLU A 128 0.59 5.35 3.23
N LEU A 129 -0.45 4.79 2.60
CA LEU A 129 -0.45 3.41 2.13
C LEU A 129 0.51 3.21 0.94
N GLU A 130 0.64 4.19 0.05
CA GLU A 130 1.64 4.21 -1.02
C GLU A 130 3.05 4.23 -0.46
N GLY A 131 3.34 5.11 0.50
CA GLY A 131 4.64 5.12 1.19
C GLY A 131 4.98 3.77 1.81
N LEU A 132 4.00 3.11 2.46
CA LEU A 132 4.20 1.77 3.02
C LEU A 132 4.43 0.70 1.95
N ALA A 133 3.65 0.72 0.86
CA ALA A 133 3.79 -0.24 -0.23
C ALA A 133 5.15 -0.11 -0.92
N LEU A 134 5.57 1.13 -1.21
CA LEU A 134 6.89 1.45 -1.77
C LEU A 134 8.01 0.97 -0.84
N ALA A 135 7.94 1.25 0.46
CA ALA A 135 8.94 0.81 1.42
C ALA A 135 9.06 -0.73 1.44
N ARG A 136 7.94 -1.45 1.51
CA ARG A 136 7.90 -2.92 1.53
C ARG A 136 8.29 -3.58 0.21
N SER A 137 8.16 -2.87 -0.91
CA SER A 137 8.62 -3.34 -2.23
C SER A 137 10.09 -3.04 -2.51
N GLY A 138 10.78 -2.32 -1.61
CA GLY A 138 12.19 -1.94 -1.76
C GLY A 138 12.43 -0.59 -2.45
N SER A 139 11.38 0.14 -2.85
CA SER A 139 11.46 1.49 -3.44
C SER A 139 11.65 2.57 -2.38
N LYS A 140 12.69 2.44 -1.55
CA LYS A 140 12.92 3.25 -0.32
C LYS A 140 13.01 4.76 -0.60
N ARG A 141 13.69 5.15 -1.68
CA ARG A 141 13.82 6.57 -2.08
C ARG A 141 12.47 7.20 -2.42
N GLU A 142 11.63 6.46 -3.12
CA GLU A 142 10.29 6.93 -3.48
C GLU A 142 9.37 6.97 -2.27
N ALA A 143 9.44 5.94 -1.41
CA ALA A 143 8.73 5.91 -0.13
C ALA A 143 9.07 7.14 0.73
N ALA A 144 10.37 7.43 0.91
CA ALA A 144 10.83 8.58 1.68
C ALA A 144 10.30 9.90 1.09
N ARG A 145 10.35 10.07 -0.23
CA ARG A 145 9.83 11.27 -0.90
C ARG A 145 8.33 11.46 -0.66
N VAL A 146 7.52 10.42 -0.91
CA VAL A 146 6.06 10.50 -0.72
C VAL A 146 5.71 10.82 0.74
N LEU A 147 6.40 10.18 1.69
CA LEU A 147 6.13 10.37 3.11
C LEU A 147 6.65 11.71 3.65
N GLU A 148 7.72 12.26 3.08
CA GLU A 148 8.16 13.64 3.37
C GLU A 148 7.12 14.66 2.97
N ASP A 149 6.62 14.56 1.74
CA ASP A 149 5.58 15.45 1.22
C ASP A 149 4.29 15.33 2.05
N LEU A 150 3.96 14.11 2.48
CA LEU A 150 2.82 13.85 3.37
C LEU A 150 3.03 14.46 4.76
N CYS A 151 4.19 14.20 5.38
CA CYS A 151 4.51 14.71 6.71
C CYS A 151 4.76 16.22 6.74
N ALA A 152 5.09 16.86 5.63
CA ALA A 152 5.18 18.32 5.54
C ALA A 152 3.83 19.00 5.83
N ARG A 153 2.70 18.30 5.61
CA ARG A 153 1.34 18.79 5.87
C ARG A 153 0.91 18.44 7.29
N ALA A 154 0.73 19.44 8.15
CA ALA A 154 0.48 19.22 9.58
C ALA A 154 -0.76 18.34 9.84
N GLU A 155 -1.82 18.52 9.06
CA GLU A 155 -3.08 17.80 9.12
C GLU A 155 -2.99 16.33 8.66
N SER A 156 -1.96 15.99 7.88
CA SER A 156 -1.77 14.65 7.30
C SER A 156 -0.67 13.84 8.01
N ARG A 157 0.01 14.45 8.98
CA ARG A 157 1.15 13.86 9.69
C ARG A 157 0.67 12.86 10.74
N THR A 158 0.73 11.56 10.42
CA THR A 158 0.37 10.48 11.35
C THR A 158 1.63 9.82 11.96
N PRO A 159 1.50 9.11 13.11
CA PRO A 159 2.62 8.35 13.69
C PRO A 159 3.13 7.24 12.78
N ARG A 160 2.20 6.61 12.03
CA ARG A 160 2.53 5.54 11.09
C ARG A 160 3.32 6.07 9.91
N ALA A 161 2.88 7.17 9.30
CA ALA A 161 3.61 7.82 8.21
C ALA A 161 5.04 8.20 8.65
N LEU A 162 5.18 8.75 9.86
CA LEU A 162 6.50 9.07 10.43
C LEU A 162 7.35 7.84 10.69
N GLY A 163 6.78 6.76 11.24
CA GLY A 163 7.50 5.52 11.46
C GLY A 163 8.08 4.96 10.17
N ILE A 164 7.26 4.92 9.11
CA ILE A 164 7.69 4.44 7.78
C ILE A 164 8.76 5.38 7.19
N LEU A 165 8.62 6.69 7.36
CA LEU A 165 9.61 7.65 6.87
C LEU A 165 10.97 7.46 7.56
N VAL A 166 10.97 7.33 8.89
CA VAL A 166 12.19 7.09 9.68
C VAL A 166 12.85 5.80 9.25
N GLU A 167 12.08 4.73 9.07
CA GLU A 167 12.58 3.44 8.60
C GLU A 167 13.20 3.55 7.20
N ALA A 168 12.48 4.11 6.24
CA ALA A 168 12.96 4.27 4.85
C ALA A 168 14.23 5.12 4.78
N CYS A 169 14.29 6.25 5.48
CA CYS A 169 15.49 7.10 5.54
C CYS A 169 16.64 6.43 6.30
N GLY A 170 16.35 5.66 7.34
CA GLY A 170 17.36 4.90 8.09
C GLY A 170 18.02 3.81 7.24
N GLU A 171 17.25 3.10 6.43
CA GLU A 171 17.78 2.13 5.48
C GLU A 171 18.60 2.80 4.37
N LEU A 172 18.14 3.92 3.82
CA LEU A 172 18.90 4.70 2.84
C LEU A 172 20.20 5.22 3.42
N TRP A 173 20.20 5.65 4.68
CA TRP A 173 21.42 6.06 5.38
C TRP A 173 22.41 4.89 5.52
N TYR A 174 21.92 3.70 5.87
CA TYR A 174 22.76 2.51 6.05
C TYR A 174 23.38 2.00 4.74
N GLU A 175 22.65 2.12 3.63
CA GLU A 175 23.09 1.68 2.30
C GLU A 175 23.99 2.71 1.58
N GLU A 176 23.97 3.97 2.02
CA GLU A 176 24.70 5.04 1.34
C GLU A 176 26.20 4.98 1.63
N VAL A 177 26.99 5.03 0.55
CA VAL A 177 28.46 4.96 0.63
C VAL A 177 29.05 6.34 0.91
N ASP A 178 28.41 7.40 0.40
CA ASP A 178 28.84 8.78 0.63
C ASP A 178 28.36 9.28 2.02
N PRO A 179 29.28 9.54 2.97
CA PRO A 179 28.91 10.00 4.30
C PRO A 179 28.16 11.34 4.31
N ALA A 180 28.36 12.20 3.30
CA ALA A 180 27.65 13.47 3.21
C ALA A 180 26.16 13.23 2.88
N ARG A 181 25.88 12.40 1.88
CA ARG A 181 24.51 11.98 1.53
C ARG A 181 23.85 11.18 2.65
N GLY A 182 24.62 10.34 3.33
CA GLY A 182 24.15 9.62 4.51
C GLY A 182 23.63 10.58 5.59
N LYS A 183 24.37 11.66 5.87
CA LYS A 183 23.92 12.69 6.82
C LYS A 183 22.63 13.39 6.39
N GLU A 184 22.41 13.57 5.08
CA GLU A 184 21.15 14.13 4.59
C GLU A 184 19.97 13.21 4.89
N TYR A 185 20.09 11.89 4.66
CA TYR A 185 19.04 10.92 5.00
C TYR A 185 18.77 10.86 6.50
N LEU A 186 19.82 10.89 7.32
CA LEU A 186 19.68 10.94 8.78
C LEU A 186 18.97 12.23 9.22
N ALA A 187 19.34 13.38 8.67
CA ALA A 187 18.69 14.65 8.98
C ALA A 187 17.20 14.63 8.59
N ARG A 188 16.87 14.05 7.43
CA ARG A 188 15.49 13.88 6.96
C ARG A 188 14.67 12.98 7.89
N ALA A 189 15.23 11.87 8.36
CA ALA A 189 14.59 10.97 9.34
C ALA A 189 14.27 11.68 10.67
N LEU A 190 15.15 12.58 11.11
CA LEU A 190 15.06 13.20 12.43
C LEU A 190 14.32 14.54 12.45
N ALA A 191 14.21 15.23 11.31
CA ALA A 191 13.54 16.52 11.19
C ALA A 191 12.13 16.59 11.82
N PRO A 192 11.27 15.55 11.74
CA PRO A 192 9.97 15.60 12.40
C PRO A 192 10.04 15.71 13.93
N PHE A 193 11.05 15.11 14.57
CA PHE A 193 11.21 15.14 16.04
C PHE A 193 11.71 16.50 16.52
N ASP A 194 12.52 17.19 15.71
CA ASP A 194 12.99 18.54 16.01
C ASP A 194 11.86 19.58 15.96
N GLN A 195 10.80 19.29 15.20
CA GLN A 195 9.60 20.13 15.11
C GLN A 195 8.62 19.90 16.28
N GLY A 196 9.04 19.22 17.35
CA GLY A 196 8.22 18.97 18.53
C GLY A 196 7.19 17.86 18.33
N PHE A 197 7.34 17.02 17.29
CA PHE A 197 6.48 15.86 17.16
C PHE A 197 6.80 14.88 18.29
N GLY A 198 5.75 14.57 19.07
CA GLY A 198 5.88 13.80 20.30
C GLY A 198 6.53 12.45 20.06
N THR A 199 7.11 11.92 21.12
CA THR A 199 7.77 10.62 21.21
C THR A 199 6.78 9.45 21.11
N ARG A 200 5.91 9.46 20.09
CA ARG A 200 5.00 8.36 19.82
C ARG A 200 5.83 7.13 19.52
N TYR A 201 5.52 6.09 20.28
CA TYR A 201 6.41 4.98 20.63
C TYR A 201 7.16 4.35 19.44
N GLU A 202 6.46 4.08 18.33
CA GLU A 202 7.00 3.31 17.21
C GLU A 202 8.04 4.08 16.38
N ALA A 203 7.75 5.34 16.05
CA ALA A 203 8.68 6.19 15.29
C ALA A 203 9.87 6.64 16.16
N ALA A 204 9.61 6.96 17.43
CA ALA A 204 10.65 7.44 18.35
C ALA A 204 11.70 6.37 18.70
N THR A 205 11.32 5.08 18.71
CA THR A 205 12.26 3.98 18.95
C THR A 205 13.26 3.83 17.81
N HIS A 206 12.77 3.84 16.55
CA HIS A 206 13.65 3.78 15.38
C HIS A 206 14.56 5.01 15.30
N ALA A 207 14.00 6.21 15.54
CA ALA A 207 14.79 7.44 15.56
C ALA A 207 15.88 7.43 16.64
N ALA A 208 15.58 6.91 17.83
CA ALA A 208 16.59 6.74 18.89
C ALA A 208 17.71 5.77 18.45
N GLY A 209 17.36 4.68 17.76
CA GLY A 209 18.32 3.75 17.18
C GLY A 209 19.25 4.42 16.17
N LEU A 210 18.70 5.22 15.25
CA LEU A 210 19.48 5.98 14.27
C LEU A 210 20.43 6.98 14.95
N CYS A 211 19.95 7.73 15.96
CA CYS A 211 20.79 8.63 16.74
C CYS A 211 21.95 7.88 17.43
N LEU A 212 21.70 6.69 17.99
CA LEU A 212 22.73 5.91 18.65
C LEU A 212 23.81 5.46 17.65
N LEU A 213 23.40 4.94 16.48
CA LEU A 213 24.32 4.53 15.43
C LEU A 213 25.12 5.70 14.84
N ALA A 214 24.54 6.90 14.85
CA ALA A 214 25.20 8.15 14.44
C ALA A 214 26.13 8.74 15.53
N GLY A 215 26.19 8.13 16.73
CA GLY A 215 27.00 8.62 17.85
C GLY A 215 26.34 9.74 18.67
N GLU A 216 25.07 10.05 18.43
CA GLU A 216 24.27 11.06 19.14
C GLU A 216 23.61 10.47 20.40
N ALA A 217 24.43 9.97 21.34
CA ALA A 217 23.95 9.19 22.49
C ALA A 217 22.95 9.94 23.39
N GLU A 218 23.13 11.24 23.63
CA GLU A 218 22.18 12.03 24.45
C GLU A 218 20.81 12.15 23.79
N ARG A 219 20.80 12.42 22.48
CA ARG A 219 19.56 12.56 21.71
C ARG A 219 18.83 11.23 21.62
N ALA A 220 19.58 10.13 21.41
CA ALA A 220 19.04 8.78 21.46
C ALA A 220 18.35 8.47 22.79
N ARG A 221 19.00 8.82 23.93
CA ARG A 221 18.41 8.65 25.26
C ARG A 221 17.14 9.47 25.45
N HIS A 222 17.14 10.72 25.01
CA HIS A 222 15.97 11.59 25.11
C HIS A 222 14.77 11.03 24.34
N LEU A 223 14.98 10.62 23.09
CA LEU A 223 13.93 10.02 22.24
C LEU A 223 13.40 8.72 22.83
N ALA A 224 14.29 7.83 23.28
CA ALA A 224 13.91 6.56 23.90
C ALA A 224 13.14 6.75 25.22
N ALA A 225 13.55 7.69 26.06
CA ALA A 225 12.87 8.00 27.31
C ALA A 225 11.44 8.49 27.07
N GLY A 226 11.25 9.37 26.11
CA GLY A 226 9.91 9.81 25.73
C GLY A 226 9.06 8.69 25.13
N ALA A 227 9.66 7.80 24.32
CA ALA A 227 8.96 6.64 23.76
C ALA A 227 8.41 5.72 24.85
N VAL A 228 9.25 5.43 25.86
CA VAL A 228 8.88 4.61 27.03
C VAL A 228 7.78 5.30 27.84
N GLN A 229 7.87 6.61 28.05
CA GLN A 229 6.85 7.35 28.79
C GLN A 229 5.49 7.26 28.10
N GLU A 230 5.45 7.42 26.77
CA GLU A 230 4.22 7.32 26.00
C GLU A 230 3.65 5.90 26.04
N ALA A 231 4.48 4.87 25.84
CA ALA A 231 4.05 3.47 25.94
C ALA A 231 3.41 3.17 27.29
N ARG A 232 4.00 3.66 28.39
CA ARG A 232 3.43 3.52 29.74
C ARG A 232 2.08 4.20 29.89
N ARG A 233 1.88 5.38 29.30
CA ARG A 233 0.57 6.07 29.30
C ARG A 233 -0.46 5.24 28.54
N SER A 234 -0.11 4.74 27.35
CA SER A 234 -1.01 3.93 26.53
C SER A 234 -1.40 2.62 27.24
N LEU A 235 -0.43 1.94 27.86
CA LEU A 235 -0.68 0.71 28.63
C LEU A 235 -1.46 0.97 29.92
N GLY A 236 -1.22 2.08 30.63
CA GLY A 236 -1.99 2.45 31.82
C GLY A 236 -3.43 2.84 31.52
N GLN A 237 -3.72 3.26 30.29
CA GLN A 237 -5.07 3.55 29.79
C GLN A 237 -5.73 2.34 29.13
N TRP A 238 -4.99 1.25 28.91
CA TRP A 238 -5.51 0.03 28.31
C TRP A 238 -6.46 -0.66 29.31
N ARG A 239 -7.76 -0.55 29.02
CA ARG A 239 -8.79 -1.40 29.64
C ARG A 239 -8.93 -2.64 28.78
N GLU A 240 -8.88 -3.82 29.40
CA GLU A 240 -9.15 -5.08 28.70
C GLU A 240 -10.46 -4.95 27.90
N PRO A 241 -10.48 -5.38 26.62
CA PRO A 241 -11.73 -5.51 25.90
C PRO A 241 -12.59 -6.55 26.64
N SER A 242 -13.79 -6.14 27.07
CA SER A 242 -14.77 -7.05 27.67
C SER A 242 -14.94 -8.28 26.79
N ARG A 243 -14.65 -9.46 27.36
CA ARG A 243 -14.84 -10.77 26.73
C ARG A 243 -16.31 -11.04 26.43
#